data_AF-J3F055-F1
#
_entry.id   AF-J3F055-F1
#
_cell.length_a   1.000
_cell.length_b   1.000
_cell.length_c   1.000
_cell.angle_alpha   90.00
_cell.angle_beta   90.00
_cell.angle_gamma   90.00
#
_symmetry.space_group_name_H-M   'P 1'
#
loop_
_entity.id
_entity.type
_entity.pdbx_description
1 polymer ?
#
loop_
_entity_poly.entity_id
_entity_poly.type
_entity_poly.pdbx_seq_one_letter_code
_entity_poly.pdbx_strand_id
1 'polypeptide(L)'
;MSEMMTQLADALRAEIGDSLRGVFYGDFKTREYTIAYAHEETLDQYTAEQTEQIVDDIALEQVGRARQEALFEPIGSLRFTVRYFDDGINVMAWCRGRSDRLHRPRR
;
A
#
# COMPACT_ATOMS: atom_id res chain seq x y z
N MET A 1 -1.99 -13.41 4.33
CA MET A 1 -1.76 -12.12 3.65
C MET A 1 -0.81 -11.25 4.45
N SER A 2 -1.08 -11.04 5.74
CA SER A 2 -0.16 -10.36 6.69
C SER A 2 1.27 -10.96 6.69
N GLU A 3 1.36 -12.29 6.76
CA GLU A 3 2.65 -13.00 6.72
C GLU A 3 3.44 -12.80 5.41
N MET A 4 2.76 -12.78 4.27
CA MET A 4 3.38 -12.51 2.96
C MET A 4 3.88 -11.07 2.86
N MET A 5 3.18 -10.10 3.46
CA MET A 5 3.63 -8.70 3.49
C MET A 5 4.82 -8.51 4.43
N THR A 6 4.89 -9.28 5.52
CA THR A 6 6.05 -9.32 6.40
C THR A 6 7.26 -9.88 5.66
N GLN A 7 7.11 -11.02 4.97
CA GLN A 7 8.18 -11.59 4.14
C GLN A 7 8.63 -10.65 3.00
N LEU A 8 7.69 -9.93 2.39
CA LEU A 8 8.03 -8.90 1.40
C LEU A 8 8.84 -7.77 2.03
N ALA A 9 8.44 -7.29 3.20
CA ALA A 9 9.17 -6.26 3.92
C ALA A 9 10.58 -6.73 4.30
N ASP A 10 10.72 -7.96 4.78
CA ASP A 10 12.03 -8.56 5.09
C ASP A 10 12.92 -8.67 3.85
N ALA A 11 12.37 -9.14 2.74
CA ALA A 11 13.10 -9.25 1.47
C ALA A 11 13.52 -7.87 0.94
N LEU A 12 12.63 -6.88 0.96
CA LEU A 12 12.96 -5.51 0.55
C LEU A 12 14.03 -4.92 1.46
N ARG A 13 13.91 -5.10 2.78
CA ARG A 13 14.92 -4.63 3.73
C ARG A 13 16.28 -5.28 3.49
N ALA A 14 16.31 -6.57 3.16
CA ALA A 14 17.56 -7.26 2.85
C ALA A 14 18.27 -6.70 1.59
N GLU A 15 17.50 -6.25 0.59
CA GLU A 15 18.04 -5.78 -0.68
C GLU A 15 18.35 -4.27 -0.71
N ILE A 16 17.45 -3.43 -0.17
CA ILE A 16 17.56 -1.96 -0.26
C ILE A 16 17.86 -1.28 1.09
N GLY A 17 17.93 -2.04 2.18
CA GLY A 17 18.38 -1.57 3.49
C GLY A 17 17.63 -0.35 3.99
N ASP A 18 18.39 0.62 4.48
CA ASP A 18 17.89 1.83 5.16
C ASP A 18 17.15 2.80 4.23
N SER A 19 17.15 2.55 2.92
CA SER A 19 16.32 3.31 1.98
C SER A 19 14.85 2.93 2.05
N LEU A 20 14.49 1.77 2.62
CA LEU A 20 13.09 1.40 2.83
C LEU A 20 12.53 2.18 4.02
N ARG A 21 11.46 2.94 3.80
CA ARG A 21 10.79 3.75 4.82
C ARG A 21 9.54 3.10 5.38
N GLY A 22 8.81 2.36 4.56
CA GLY A 22 7.67 1.60 5.05
C GLY A 22 7.05 0.67 4.03
N VAL A 23 6.41 -0.36 4.57
CA VAL A 23 5.57 -1.30 3.84
C VAL A 23 4.23 -1.35 4.56
N PHE A 24 3.20 -0.86 3.88
CA PHE A 24 1.87 -0.70 4.43
C PHE A 24 0.89 -1.54 3.62
N TYR A 25 -0.06 -2.20 4.28
CA TYR A 25 -1.08 -2.98 3.58
C TYR A 25 -2.45 -2.85 4.21
N GLY A 26 -3.51 -2.83 3.39
CA GLY A 26 -4.88 -2.94 3.90
C GLY A 26 -5.91 -2.17 3.10
N ASP A 27 -7.00 -1.80 3.78
CA ASP A 27 -8.01 -0.89 3.28
C ASP A 27 -7.94 0.43 4.07
N PHE A 28 -7.33 1.44 3.45
CA PHE A 28 -7.12 2.75 4.08
C PHE A 28 -8.42 3.55 4.14
N LYS A 29 -9.39 3.27 3.24
CA LYS A 29 -10.72 3.91 3.28
C LYS A 29 -11.51 3.53 4.52
N THR A 30 -11.39 2.29 4.98
CA THR A 30 -12.02 1.81 6.22
C THR A 30 -11.11 1.93 7.43
N ARG A 31 -9.87 2.41 7.24
CA ARG A 31 -8.80 2.43 8.25
C ARG A 31 -8.46 1.04 8.80
N GLU A 32 -8.76 -0.01 8.03
CA GLU A 32 -8.39 -1.39 8.32
C GLU A 32 -7.06 -1.72 7.61
N TYR A 33 -5.97 -1.11 8.07
CA TYR A 33 -4.62 -1.32 7.53
C TYR A 33 -3.65 -1.80 8.60
N THR A 34 -2.51 -2.29 8.14
CA THR A 34 -1.41 -2.78 8.96
C THR A 34 -0.10 -2.26 8.39
N ILE A 35 0.82 -1.96 9.30
CA ILE A 35 2.19 -1.58 8.98
C ILE A 35 3.01 -2.86 9.08
N ALA A 36 3.45 -3.41 7.94
CA ALA A 36 4.31 -4.60 7.92
C ALA A 36 5.75 -4.22 8.29
N TYR A 37 6.16 -3.02 7.91
CA TYR A 37 7.42 -2.42 8.32
C TYR A 37 7.30 -0.90 8.28
N ALA A 38 7.97 -0.23 9.21
CA ALA A 38 8.23 1.19 9.13
C ALA A 38 9.57 1.47 9.81
N HIS A 39 10.37 2.32 9.19
CA HIS A 39 11.65 2.73 9.73
C HIS A 39 11.42 3.60 10.97
N GLU A 40 12.08 3.27 12.10
CA GLU A 40 11.83 3.90 13.41
C GLU A 40 12.01 5.42 13.35
N GLU A 41 13.12 5.88 12.77
CA GLU A 41 13.40 7.33 12.63
C GLU A 41 12.41 8.05 11.71
N THR A 42 11.68 7.33 10.85
CA THR A 42 10.69 7.92 9.94
C THR A 42 9.33 8.05 10.62
N LEU A 43 8.96 7.13 11.50
CA LEU A 43 7.71 7.23 12.25
C LEU A 43 7.72 8.42 13.22
N ASP A 44 8.85 8.66 13.87
CA ASP A 44 8.98 9.74 14.87
C ASP A 44 8.97 11.15 14.24
N GLN A 45 9.09 11.26 12.92
CA GLN A 45 9.05 12.53 12.19
C GLN A 45 7.63 13.07 11.98
N TYR A 46 6.61 12.22 12.13
CA TYR A 46 5.23 12.60 11.87
C TYR A 46 4.44 12.71 13.18
N THR A 47 3.72 13.81 13.33
CA THR A 47 2.69 13.89 14.36
C THR A 47 1.52 12.96 14.01
N ALA A 48 0.67 12.68 15.01
CA ALA A 48 -0.57 11.94 14.77
C ALA A 48 -1.45 12.61 13.70
N GLU A 49 -1.55 13.94 13.72
CA GLU A 49 -2.32 14.71 12.73
C GLU A 49 -1.74 14.57 11.31
N GLN A 50 -0.40 14.66 11.16
CA GLN A 50 0.24 14.45 9.87
C GLN A 50 0.05 13.01 9.35
N THR A 51 0.10 12.04 10.26
CA THR A 51 -0.17 10.63 9.93
C THR A 51 -1.61 10.46 9.44
N GLU A 52 -2.59 11.11 10.08
CA GLU A 52 -3.98 11.09 9.63
C GLU A 52 -4.15 11.72 8.24
N GLN A 53 -3.51 12.85 7.98
CA GLN A 53 -3.53 13.49 6.65
C GLN A 53 -2.95 12.57 5.56
N ILE A 54 -1.85 11.88 5.85
CA ILE A 54 -1.25 10.89 4.93
C ILE A 54 -2.21 9.74 4.66
N VAL A 55 -2.87 9.21 5.70
CA VAL A 55 -3.85 8.12 5.56
C VAL A 55 -5.05 8.56 4.72
N ASP A 56 -5.55 9.78 4.92
CA ASP A 56 -6.68 10.31 4.16
C ASP A 56 -6.33 10.50 2.67
N ASP A 57 -5.12 10.94 2.35
CA ASP A 57 -4.63 11.03 0.96
C ASP A 57 -4.50 9.65 0.29
N ILE A 58 -3.93 8.67 1.00
CA ILE A 58 -3.85 7.28 0.55
C ILE A 58 -5.27 6.70 0.31
N ALA A 59 -6.23 7.00 1.18
CA ALA A 59 -7.61 6.56 1.03
C ALA A 59 -8.24 7.15 -0.25
N LEU A 60 -7.94 8.42 -0.58
CA LEU A 60 -8.38 9.06 -1.82
C LEU A 60 -7.77 8.38 -3.07
N GLU A 61 -6.47 8.04 -3.05
CA GLU A 61 -5.86 7.25 -4.13
C GLU A 61 -6.54 5.90 -4.32
N GLN A 62 -6.89 5.23 -3.22
CA GLN A 62 -7.57 3.93 -3.26
C GLN A 62 -8.97 4.03 -3.90
N VAL A 63 -9.63 5.19 -3.85
CA VAL A 63 -10.87 5.46 -4.62
C VAL A 63 -10.56 5.54 -6.12
N GLY A 64 -9.47 6.21 -6.50
CA GLY A 64 -8.99 6.31 -7.88
C GLY A 64 -8.53 4.98 -8.49
N ARG A 65 -8.22 3.98 -7.67
CA ARG A 65 -7.71 2.66 -8.10
C ARG A 65 -8.61 1.98 -9.13
N ALA A 66 -9.92 1.98 -8.94
CA ALA A 66 -10.86 1.34 -9.87
C ALA A 66 -10.77 1.94 -11.29
N ARG A 67 -10.53 3.25 -11.36
CA ARG A 67 -10.30 3.94 -12.64
C ARG A 67 -8.95 3.57 -13.23
N GLN A 68 -7.88 3.46 -12.44
CA GLN A 68 -6.59 2.98 -12.93
C GLN A 68 -6.70 1.55 -13.48
N GLU A 69 -7.31 0.63 -12.74
CA GLU A 69 -7.48 -0.76 -13.18
C GLU A 69 -8.28 -0.84 -14.49
N ALA A 70 -9.29 0.01 -14.68
CA ALA A 70 -10.02 0.10 -15.95
C ALA A 70 -9.15 0.58 -17.13
N LEU A 71 -8.17 1.46 -16.89
CA LEU A 71 -7.22 1.90 -17.92
C LEU A 71 -6.18 0.82 -18.27
N PHE A 72 -5.92 -0.08 -17.33
CA PHE A 72 -4.91 -1.12 -17.41
C PHE A 72 -5.55 -2.52 -17.40
N GLU A 73 -6.75 -2.65 -17.95
CA GLU A 73 -7.53 -3.91 -17.96
C GLU A 73 -6.69 -5.14 -18.36
N PRO A 74 -5.83 -5.11 -19.40
CA PRO A 74 -5.08 -6.30 -19.82
C PRO A 74 -4.09 -6.83 -18.78
N ILE A 75 -3.58 -5.99 -17.87
CA ILE A 75 -2.63 -6.40 -16.82
C ILE A 75 -3.31 -6.70 -15.48
N GLY A 76 -4.59 -6.34 -15.34
CA GLY A 76 -5.44 -6.70 -14.21
C GLY A 76 -5.32 -5.77 -12.99
N SER A 77 -5.65 -6.31 -11.82
CA SER A 77 -5.80 -5.52 -10.58
C SER A 77 -4.47 -4.98 -10.06
N LEU A 78 -4.47 -3.71 -9.64
CA LEU A 78 -3.32 -3.08 -9.01
C LEU A 78 -3.15 -3.64 -7.59
N ARG A 79 -2.00 -4.27 -7.34
CA ARG A 79 -1.71 -4.92 -6.05
C ARG A 79 -1.00 -4.03 -5.05
N PHE A 80 -0.04 -3.28 -5.55
CA PHE A 80 0.75 -2.37 -4.76
C PHE A 80 1.31 -1.26 -5.64
N THR A 81 1.76 -0.19 -4.99
CA THR A 81 2.56 0.87 -5.60
C THR A 81 3.87 1.02 -4.84
N VAL A 82 4.90 1.47 -5.54
CA VAL A 82 6.19 1.86 -4.96
C VAL A 82 6.33 3.36 -5.16
N ARG A 83 6.58 4.08 -4.06
CA ARG A 83 6.78 5.54 -4.05
C ARG A 83 8.24 5.80 -3.69
N TYR A 84 8.96 6.45 -4.61
CA TYR A 84 10.36 6.79 -4.44
C TYR A 84 10.47 8.29 -4.14
N PHE A 85 10.95 8.62 -2.96
CA PHE A 85 11.26 9.98 -2.50
C PHE A 85 12.78 10.14 -2.43
N ASP A 86 13.26 11.38 -2.36
CA ASP A 86 14.69 11.68 -2.24
C ASP A 86 15.33 10.95 -1.06
N ASP A 87 14.59 10.85 0.05
CA ASP A 87 15.05 10.22 1.28
C ASP A 87 14.50 8.81 1.50
N GLY A 88 13.86 8.17 0.52
CA GLY A 88 13.58 6.72 0.59
C GLY A 88 12.29 6.25 -0.06
N ILE A 89 11.98 4.97 0.19
CA ILE A 89 10.97 4.20 -0.55
C ILE A 89 9.83 3.79 0.37
N ASN A 90 8.60 4.05 -0.08
CA ASN A 90 7.38 3.52 0.53
C ASN A 90 6.70 2.52 -0.40
N VAL A 91 6.22 1.41 0.17
CA VAL A 91 5.43 0.41 -0.55
C VAL A 91 4.01 0.39 0.01
N MET A 92 3.03 0.65 -0.84
CA MET A 92 1.62 0.66 -0.48
C MET A 92 0.92 -0.52 -1.14
N ALA A 93 0.48 -1.51 -0.35
CA ALA A 93 -0.24 -2.67 -0.84
C ALA A 93 -1.73 -2.61 -0.48
N TRP A 94 -2.58 -3.14 -1.35
CA TRP A 94 -4.02 -3.05 -1.18
C TRP A 94 -4.64 -4.41 -0.84
N CYS A 95 -5.57 -4.42 0.10
CA CYS A 95 -6.42 -5.59 0.29
C CYS A 95 -7.34 -5.74 -0.94
N ARG A 96 -7.62 -6.99 -1.35
CA ARG A 96 -8.65 -7.24 -2.35
C ARG A 96 -9.99 -6.81 -1.75
N GLY A 97 -10.61 -5.78 -2.34
CA GLY A 97 -11.97 -5.43 -2.00
C GLY A 97 -12.90 -6.60 -2.33
N ARG A 98 -13.93 -6.83 -1.50
CA ARG A 98 -14.99 -7.82 -1.80
C ARG A 98 -15.66 -7.60 -3.16
N SER A 99 -15.53 -6.40 -3.75
CA SER A 99 -16.02 -6.04 -5.09
C SER A 99 -15.36 -6.83 -6.23
N ASP A 100 -14.19 -7.44 -6.04
CA ASP A 100 -13.53 -8.31 -7.05
C ASP A 100 -14.32 -9.60 -7.33
N ARG A 101 -15.24 -10.02 -6.46
CA ARG A 101 -15.99 -11.28 -6.64
C ARG A 101 -17.12 -11.19 -7.67
N LEU A 102 -17.46 -9.99 -8.15
CA LEU A 102 -18.59 -9.82 -9.08
C LEU A 102 -18.22 -9.95 -10.56
N HIS A 103 -16.94 -9.94 -10.92
CA HIS A 103 -16.48 -10.06 -12.30
C HIS A 103 -16.10 -11.51 -12.65
N ARG A 104 -17.04 -12.45 -12.49
CA ARG A 104 -16.99 -13.70 -13.25
C ARG A 104 -17.71 -13.48 -14.58
N PRO A 105 -17.08 -13.72 -15.74
CA PRO A 105 -17.80 -13.71 -17.00
C PRO A 105 -18.89 -14.80 -16.94
N ARG A 106 -20.13 -14.41 -17.22
CA ARG A 106 -21.19 -15.39 -17.51
C ARG A 106 -20.78 -16.12 -18.78
N ARG A 107 -20.69 -17.45 -18.66
CA ARG A 107 -20.50 -18.36 -19.78
C ARG A 107 -21.68 -18.27 -20.75
#